data_AF-A0A7C6YDD3-F1
#
_entry.id   AF-A0A7C6YDD3-F1
#
_cell.length_a   1.000
_cell.length_b   1.000
_cell.length_c   1.000
_cell.angle_alpha   90.00
_cell.angle_beta   90.00
_cell.angle_gamma   90.00
#
_symmetry.space_group_name_H-M   'P 1'
#
loop_
_entity.id
_entity.type
_entity.pdbx_description
1 polymer ?
#
loop_
_entity_poly.entity_id
_entity_poly.type
_entity_poly.pdbx_seq_one_letter_code
_entity_poly.pdbx_strand_id
1 'polypeptide(L)'
;MKSKKNRGASAFEEAEVIDFEQARRERREKRRQKLEKLNPPEPDPQELKRNAKRRRFVVFSTAVILFLGAVIVSAGIKLWNLHLEKQEVLAQIEALTQRQAELENELLQLDDDEYIEQKARSELHMIFPGETMYVVLPDNPDAAGDEGGETEGN
;
A
#
# COMPACT_ATOMS: atom_id res chain seq x y z
N MET A 1 18.95 81.61 63.93
CA MET A 1 20.19 81.14 63.30
C MET A 1 19.99 79.70 62.84
N LYS A 2 19.97 79.43 61.53
CA LYS A 2 19.84 78.06 60.98
C LYS A 2 21.10 77.77 60.17
N SER A 3 21.94 76.86 60.65
CA SER A 3 23.09 76.34 59.93
C SER A 3 22.64 75.16 59.06
N LYS A 4 22.65 75.33 57.73
CA LYS A 4 22.55 74.24 56.76
C LYS A 4 23.96 74.02 56.22
N LYS A 5 24.55 72.82 56.41
CA LYS A 5 25.76 72.41 55.72
C LYS A 5 25.50 71.15 54.88
N ASN A 6 25.32 71.43 53.59
CA ASN A 6 25.58 70.66 52.36
C ASN A 6 25.64 69.13 52.40
N ARG A 7 24.65 68.50 51.76
CA ARG A 7 24.63 67.09 51.30
C ARG A 7 24.91 66.96 49.78
N GLY A 8 25.76 67.82 49.24
CA GLY A 8 25.95 67.96 47.78
C GLY A 8 27.33 67.57 47.25
N ALA A 9 28.11 66.76 47.98
CA ALA A 9 29.53 66.55 47.68
C ALA A 9 29.90 65.15 47.16
N SER A 10 28.94 64.28 46.81
CA SER A 10 29.24 62.90 46.37
C SER A 10 28.66 62.52 45.01
N ALA A 11 28.13 63.47 44.24
CA ALA A 11 27.53 63.20 42.93
C ALA A 11 28.41 63.62 41.73
N PHE A 12 29.66 64.01 41.99
CA PHE A 12 30.57 64.52 40.95
C PHE A 12 31.85 63.68 40.79
N GLU A 13 31.97 62.54 41.48
CA GLU A 13 33.23 61.80 41.57
C GLU A 13 33.46 60.77 40.45
N GLU A 14 32.45 60.45 39.65
CA GLU A 14 32.56 59.40 38.61
C GLU A 14 31.91 59.80 37.28
N ALA A 15 32.06 61.06 36.87
CA ALA A 15 31.88 61.39 35.46
C ALA A 15 33.11 60.87 34.70
N GLU A 16 33.06 59.58 34.36
CA GLU A 16 34.03 58.86 33.53
C GLU A 16 34.36 59.74 32.31
N VAL A 17 35.57 60.30 32.33
CA VAL A 17 36.08 61.17 31.27
C VAL A 17 36.09 60.33 30.00
N ILE A 18 35.22 60.67 29.05
CA ILE A 18 35.20 60.02 27.74
C ILE A 18 36.55 60.32 27.10
N ASP A 19 37.44 59.33 27.18
CA ASP A 19 38.78 59.42 26.64
C ASP A 19 38.67 59.44 25.11
N PHE A 20 38.75 60.64 24.54
CA PHE A 20 38.58 60.89 23.10
C PHE A 20 39.53 60.04 22.25
N GLU A 21 40.64 59.59 22.83
CA GLU A 21 41.58 58.71 22.16
C GLU A 21 41.04 57.28 22.01
N GLN A 22 40.36 56.76 23.03
CA GLN A 22 39.71 55.45 23.00
C GLN A 22 38.52 55.45 22.03
N ALA A 23 37.69 56.49 22.09
CA ALA A 23 36.54 56.65 21.19
C ALA A 23 36.95 56.75 19.71
N ARG A 24 38.12 57.34 19.41
CA ARG A 24 38.68 57.40 18.04
C ARG A 24 39.23 56.04 17.60
N ARG A 25 39.86 55.27 18.48
CA ARG A 25 40.39 53.92 18.19
C ARG A 25 39.26 52.94 17.91
N GLU A 26 38.22 52.92 18.73
CA GLU A 26 37.05 52.07 18.50
C GLU A 26 36.38 52.32 17.15
N ARG A 27 36.22 53.60 16.76
CA ARG A 27 35.62 53.95 15.47
C ARG A 27 36.50 53.50 14.30
N ARG A 28 37.83 53.57 14.45
CA ARG A 28 38.77 53.08 13.43
C ARG A 28 38.72 51.57 13.31
N GLU A 29 38.64 50.85 14.42
CA GLU A 29 38.53 49.38 14.43
C GLU A 29 37.19 48.91 13.89
N LYS A 30 36.07 49.53 14.31
CA LYS A 30 34.74 49.27 13.74
C LYS A 30 34.70 49.53 12.23
N ARG A 31 35.38 50.58 11.75
CA ARG A 31 35.54 50.85 10.31
C ARG A 31 36.40 49.78 9.64
N ARG A 32 37.53 49.39 10.23
CA ARG A 32 38.42 48.34 9.69
C ARG A 32 37.72 46.99 9.60
N GLN A 33 37.04 46.55 10.67
CA GLN A 33 36.23 45.33 10.66
C GLN A 33 35.10 45.41 9.64
N LYS A 34 34.46 46.58 9.49
CA LYS A 34 33.42 46.76 8.46
C LYS A 34 34.01 46.67 7.05
N LEU A 35 35.18 47.26 6.79
CA LEU A 35 35.91 47.18 5.53
C LEU A 35 36.39 45.75 5.21
N GLU A 36 36.87 45.03 6.22
CA GLU A 36 37.28 43.62 6.12
C GLU A 36 36.10 42.69 5.84
N LYS A 37 34.95 42.93 6.49
CA LYS A 37 33.69 42.20 6.20
C LYS A 37 33.11 42.56 4.83
N LEU A 38 33.31 43.80 4.37
CA LEU A 38 32.80 44.28 3.08
C LEU A 38 33.66 43.79 1.91
N ASN A 39 34.94 43.52 2.15
CA ASN A 39 35.85 42.95 1.18
C ASN A 39 36.29 41.54 1.63
N PRO A 40 35.37 40.55 1.57
CA PRO A 40 35.72 39.19 1.92
C PRO A 40 36.88 38.70 1.02
N PRO A 41 37.80 37.89 1.56
CA PRO A 41 38.88 37.33 0.75
C PRO A 41 38.27 36.59 -0.44
N GLU A 42 38.76 36.88 -1.66
CA GLU A 42 38.29 36.18 -2.84
C GLU A 42 38.51 34.68 -2.64
N PRO A 43 37.44 33.86 -2.75
CA PRO A 43 37.58 32.44 -2.57
C PRO A 43 38.56 31.89 -3.60
N ASP A 44 39.52 31.09 -3.15
CA ASP A 44 40.52 30.50 -4.04
C ASP A 44 39.79 29.77 -5.21
N PRO A 45 40.10 30.10 -6.48
CA PRO A 45 39.48 29.46 -7.64
C PRO A 45 39.54 27.93 -7.61
N GLN A 46 40.53 27.36 -6.90
CA GLN A 46 40.64 25.92 -6.71
C GLN A 46 39.56 25.37 -5.76
N GLU A 47 39.23 26.09 -4.69
CA GLU A 47 38.19 25.68 -3.74
C GLU A 47 36.80 25.74 -4.37
N LEU A 48 36.52 26.76 -5.17
CA LEU A 48 35.27 26.87 -5.94
C LEU A 48 35.08 25.68 -6.88
N LYS A 49 36.14 25.27 -7.60
CA LYS A 49 36.11 24.12 -8.51
C LYS A 49 35.92 22.79 -7.75
N ARG A 50 36.60 22.60 -6.62
CA ARG A 50 36.46 21.40 -5.77
C ARG A 50 35.06 21.30 -5.16
N ASN A 51 34.51 22.41 -4.69
CA ASN A 51 33.16 22.48 -4.11
C ASN A 51 32.08 22.25 -5.18
N ALA A 52 32.25 22.81 -6.38
CA ALA A 52 31.36 22.53 -7.50
C ALA A 52 31.40 21.05 -7.91
N LYS A 53 32.60 20.44 -7.96
CA LYS A 53 32.75 19.01 -8.28
C LYS A 53 32.14 18.11 -7.21
N ARG A 54 32.33 18.43 -5.93
CA ARG A 54 31.67 17.75 -4.80
C ARG A 54 30.16 17.87 -4.87
N ARG A 55 29.62 19.07 -5.11
CA ARG A 55 28.17 19.30 -5.21
C ARG A 55 27.57 18.50 -6.37
N ARG A 56 28.24 18.48 -7.53
CA ARG A 56 27.85 17.62 -8.67
C ARG A 56 27.88 16.14 -8.29
N PHE A 57 28.91 15.69 -7.57
CA PHE A 57 29.00 14.29 -7.12
C PHE A 57 27.88 13.93 -6.14
N VAL A 58 27.54 14.81 -5.20
CA VAL A 58 26.43 14.61 -4.25
C VAL A 58 25.08 14.58 -4.97
N VAL A 59 24.86 15.48 -5.93
CA VAL A 59 23.63 15.47 -6.75
C VAL A 59 23.54 14.18 -7.57
N PHE A 60 24.66 13.74 -8.15
CA PHE A 60 24.68 12.49 -8.91
C PHE A 60 24.47 11.27 -8.03
N SER A 61 25.12 11.19 -6.86
CA SER A 61 24.96 10.07 -5.93
C SER A 61 23.54 10.00 -5.37
N THR A 62 22.94 11.14 -5.02
CA THR A 62 21.54 11.18 -4.58
C THR A 62 20.58 10.77 -5.69
N ALA A 63 20.80 11.22 -6.93
CA ALA A 63 20.00 10.78 -8.08
C ALA A 63 20.11 9.27 -8.33
N VAL A 64 21.31 8.68 -8.23
CA VAL A 64 21.52 7.23 -8.37
C VAL A 64 20.81 6.46 -7.26
N ILE A 65 20.86 6.92 -6.02
CA ILE A 65 20.16 6.29 -4.89
C ILE A 65 18.64 6.32 -5.11
N LEU A 66 18.09 7.47 -5.52
CA LEU A 66 16.65 7.60 -5.81
C LEU A 66 16.24 6.70 -6.98
N PHE A 67 17.06 6.62 -8.03
CA PHE A 67 16.80 5.73 -9.17
C PHE A 67 16.79 4.27 -8.73
N LEU A 68 17.78 3.84 -7.94
CA LEU A 68 17.85 2.47 -7.44
C LEU A 68 16.66 2.15 -6.52
N GLY A 69 16.27 3.10 -5.66
CA GLY A 69 15.07 3.00 -4.84
C GLY A 69 13.80 2.85 -5.67
N ALA A 70 13.64 3.64 -6.73
CA ALA A 70 12.49 3.55 -7.63
C ALA A 70 12.43 2.19 -8.36
N VAL A 71 13.57 1.64 -8.78
CA VAL A 71 13.63 0.30 -9.38
C VAL A 71 13.16 -0.76 -8.39
N ILE A 72 13.64 -0.73 -7.14
CA ILE A 72 13.23 -1.69 -6.10
C ILE A 72 11.73 -1.59 -5.82
N VAL A 73 11.20 -0.37 -5.69
CA VAL A 73 9.75 -0.14 -5.47
C VAL A 73 8.94 -0.67 -6.66
N SER A 74 9.36 -0.41 -7.89
CA SER A 74 8.66 -0.91 -9.09
C SER A 74 8.67 -2.45 -9.18
N ALA A 75 9.77 -3.10 -8.77
CA ALA A 75 9.86 -4.55 -8.69
C ALA A 75 8.97 -5.12 -7.57
N GLY A 76 8.91 -4.43 -6.42
CA GLY A 76 8.00 -4.77 -5.32
C GLY A 76 6.53 -4.69 -5.74
N ILE A 77 6.13 -3.64 -6.47
CA ILE A 77 4.76 -3.50 -7.01
C ILE A 77 4.44 -4.62 -8.00
N LYS A 78 5.37 -4.98 -8.90
CA LYS A 78 5.16 -6.11 -9.82
C LYS A 78 4.97 -7.43 -9.07
N LEU A 79 5.75 -7.69 -8.02
CA LEU A 79 5.59 -8.88 -7.19
C LEU A 79 4.26 -8.89 -6.43
N TRP A 80 3.79 -7.73 -5.99
CA TRP A 80 2.49 -7.59 -5.34
C TRP A 80 1.33 -7.85 -6.31
N ASN A 81 1.39 -7.29 -7.52
CA ASN A 81 0.39 -7.54 -8.55
C ASN A 81 0.34 -9.02 -8.98
N LEU A 82 1.50 -9.69 -9.04
CA LEU A 82 1.57 -11.11 -9.38
C LEU A 82 0.96 -12.02 -8.28
N HIS A 83 0.88 -11.55 -7.04
CA HIS A 83 0.23 -12.29 -5.96
C HIS A 83 -1.30 -12.28 -6.08
N LEU A 84 -1.88 -11.19 -6.60
CA LEU A 84 -3.32 -11.10 -6.83
C LEU A 84 -3.75 -12.04 -7.96
N GLU A 85 -3.00 -12.07 -9.05
CA GLU A 85 -3.30 -12.95 -10.20
C GLU A 85 -3.12 -14.43 -9.86
N LYS A 86 -2.17 -14.78 -8.97
CA LYS A 86 -1.99 -16.16 -8.51
C LYS A 86 -3.16 -16.68 -7.68
N GLN A 87 -3.80 -15.85 -6.86
CA GLN A 87 -4.95 -16.31 -6.07
C GLN A 87 -6.15 -16.61 -6.96
N GLU A 88 -6.38 -15.79 -7.99
CA GLU A 88 -7.46 -16.02 -8.93
C GLU A 88 -7.23 -17.30 -9.76
N VAL A 89 -6.01 -17.55 -10.21
CA VAL A 89 -5.65 -18.78 -10.93
C VAL A 89 -5.78 -20.03 -10.03
N LEU A 90 -5.39 -19.94 -8.76
CA LEU A 90 -5.54 -21.07 -7.83
C LEU A 90 -7.01 -21.37 -7.52
N ALA A 91 -7.84 -20.34 -7.34
CA ALA A 91 -9.28 -20.50 -7.14
C ALA A 91 -9.95 -21.13 -8.38
N GLN A 92 -9.51 -20.76 -9.59
CA GLN A 92 -9.99 -21.38 -10.83
C GLN A 92 -9.60 -22.85 -10.93
N ILE A 93 -8.36 -23.20 -10.56
CA ILE A 93 -7.91 -24.60 -10.53
C ILE A 93 -8.74 -25.41 -9.54
N GLU A 94 -8.97 -24.88 -8.33
CA GLU A 94 -9.76 -25.56 -7.31
C GLU A 94 -11.21 -25.78 -7.79
N ALA A 95 -11.86 -24.76 -8.34
CA ALA A 95 -13.21 -24.86 -8.90
C ALA A 95 -13.29 -25.88 -10.05
N LEU A 96 -12.28 -25.92 -10.94
CA LEU A 96 -12.23 -26.89 -12.04
C LEU A 96 -12.00 -28.32 -11.52
N THR A 97 -11.15 -28.51 -10.52
CA THR A 97 -10.95 -29.84 -9.92
C THR A 97 -12.18 -30.36 -9.18
N GLN A 98 -12.93 -29.49 -8.50
CA GLN A 98 -14.20 -29.86 -7.87
C GLN A 98 -15.24 -30.30 -8.91
N ARG A 99 -15.39 -29.54 -10.00
CA ARG A 99 -16.29 -29.93 -11.10
C ARG A 99 -15.87 -31.24 -11.76
N GLN A 100 -14.58 -31.48 -11.93
CA GLN A 100 -14.09 -32.74 -12.47
C GLN A 100 -14.46 -33.90 -11.54
N ALA A 101 -14.24 -33.76 -10.24
CA ALA A 101 -14.59 -34.80 -9.27
C ALA A 101 -16.10 -35.05 -9.19
N GLU A 102 -16.93 -34.00 -9.31
CA GLU A 102 -18.39 -34.12 -9.36
C GLU A 102 -18.83 -34.88 -10.61
N LEU A 103 -18.33 -34.48 -11.78
CA LEU A 103 -18.61 -35.16 -13.05
C LEU A 103 -18.09 -36.61 -13.09
N GLU A 104 -16.93 -36.89 -12.48
CA GLU A 104 -16.41 -38.27 -12.36
C GLU A 104 -17.30 -39.13 -11.45
N ASN A 105 -17.84 -38.56 -10.36
CA ASN A 105 -18.80 -39.28 -9.52
C ASN A 105 -20.13 -39.53 -10.22
N GLU A 106 -20.64 -38.57 -10.98
CA GLU A 106 -21.82 -38.76 -11.82
C GLU A 106 -21.57 -39.84 -12.88
N LEU A 107 -20.40 -39.84 -13.51
CA LEU A 107 -20.05 -40.84 -14.52
C LEU A 107 -19.91 -42.24 -13.92
N LEU A 108 -19.34 -42.37 -12.73
CA LEU A 108 -19.30 -43.62 -11.98
C LEU A 108 -20.70 -44.12 -11.58
N GLN A 109 -21.62 -43.22 -11.26
CA GLN A 109 -23.03 -43.60 -11.00
C GLN A 109 -23.75 -44.01 -12.28
N LEU A 110 -23.43 -43.39 -13.42
CA LEU A 110 -24.00 -43.74 -14.72
C LEU A 110 -23.43 -45.04 -15.31
N ASP A 111 -22.18 -45.40 -15.02
CA ASP A 111 -21.53 -46.63 -15.50
C ASP A 111 -22.05 -47.90 -14.77
N ASP A 112 -22.88 -47.76 -13.74
CA ASP A 112 -23.52 -48.89 -13.08
C ASP A 112 -24.76 -49.32 -13.89
N ASP A 113 -24.74 -50.54 -14.44
CA ASP A 113 -25.81 -51.09 -15.29
C ASP A 113 -27.20 -50.99 -14.62
N GLU A 114 -27.25 -51.06 -13.28
CA GLU A 114 -28.47 -50.94 -12.49
C GLU A 114 -29.08 -49.53 -12.56
N TYR A 115 -28.25 -48.48 -12.59
CA TYR A 115 -28.72 -47.10 -12.74
C TYR A 115 -29.29 -46.86 -14.14
N ILE A 116 -28.63 -47.39 -15.17
CA ILE A 116 -29.12 -47.33 -16.56
C ILE A 116 -30.46 -48.08 -16.69
N GLU A 117 -30.57 -49.27 -16.10
CA GLU A 117 -31.82 -50.06 -16.10
C GLU A 117 -32.95 -49.31 -15.39
N GLN A 118 -32.67 -48.67 -14.25
CA GLN A 118 -33.66 -47.91 -13.48
C GLN A 118 -34.11 -46.65 -14.21
N LYS A 119 -33.19 -45.90 -14.83
CA LYS A 119 -33.48 -44.72 -15.68
C LYS A 119 -34.29 -45.12 -16.93
N ALA A 120 -33.90 -46.23 -17.57
CA ALA A 120 -34.57 -46.74 -18.76
C ALA A 120 -36.01 -47.21 -18.46
N ARG A 121 -36.26 -47.84 -17.31
CA ARG A 121 -37.61 -48.26 -16.88
C ARG A 121 -38.47 -47.09 -16.38
N SER A 122 -37.90 -46.18 -15.61
CA SER A 122 -38.64 -45.08 -14.97
C SER A 122 -38.95 -43.91 -15.92
N GLU A 123 -37.96 -43.44 -16.69
CA GLU A 123 -38.11 -42.28 -17.56
C GLU A 123 -38.45 -42.67 -19.00
N LEU A 124 -37.90 -43.79 -19.50
CA LEU A 124 -38.06 -44.21 -20.90
C LEU A 124 -39.04 -45.38 -21.08
N HIS A 125 -39.57 -45.95 -19.99
CA HIS A 125 -40.48 -47.11 -19.98
C HIS A 125 -40.02 -48.29 -20.85
N MET A 126 -38.71 -48.50 -20.95
CA MET A 126 -38.11 -49.60 -21.71
C MET A 126 -38.13 -50.92 -20.92
N ILE A 127 -38.24 -52.04 -21.63
CA ILE A 127 -38.21 -53.41 -21.09
C ILE A 127 -37.27 -54.28 -21.93
N PHE A 128 -36.71 -55.35 -21.34
CA PHE A 128 -35.86 -56.25 -22.11
C PHE A 128 -36.66 -57.07 -23.13
N PRO A 129 -36.04 -57.46 -24.26
CA PRO A 129 -36.73 -58.28 -25.27
C PRO A 129 -37.13 -59.63 -24.67
N GLY A 130 -38.44 -59.86 -24.54
CA GLY A 130 -39.03 -61.07 -23.95
C GLY A 130 -39.64 -60.89 -22.57
N GLU A 131 -39.54 -59.71 -21.95
CA GLU A 131 -40.26 -59.36 -20.72
C GLU A 131 -41.69 -58.84 -21.00
N THR A 132 -42.60 -58.96 -20.02
CA THR A 132 -43.97 -58.45 -20.10
C THR A 132 -44.20 -57.33 -19.06
N MET A 133 -44.65 -56.16 -19.52
CA MET A 133 -44.98 -55.01 -18.67
C MET A 133 -46.30 -55.24 -17.92
N TYR A 134 -46.29 -55.04 -16.60
CA TYR A 134 -47.48 -55.03 -15.75
C TYR A 134 -47.80 -53.60 -15.31
N VAL A 135 -49.03 -53.15 -15.55
CA VAL A 135 -49.54 -51.89 -15.02
C VAL A 135 -50.45 -52.23 -13.85
N VAL A 136 -50.13 -51.73 -12.67
CA VAL A 136 -50.99 -51.88 -11.49
C VAL A 136 -52.19 -50.96 -11.66
N LEU A 137 -53.35 -51.54 -11.97
CA LEU A 137 -54.62 -50.82 -11.88
C LEU A 137 -55.06 -50.81 -10.42
N PRO A 138 -55.43 -49.65 -9.86
CA PRO A 138 -56.00 -49.61 -8.52
C PRO A 138 -57.30 -50.43 -8.48
N ASP A 139 -57.49 -51.22 -7.42
CA ASP A 139 -58.64 -52.11 -7.23
C ASP A 139 -60.00 -51.38 -7.12
N ASN A 140 -59.97 -50.05 -7.04
CA ASN A 140 -61.16 -49.21 -6.97
C ASN A 140 -61.12 -48.13 -8.08
N PRO A 141 -62.02 -48.18 -9.08
CA PRO A 141 -62.07 -47.17 -10.14
C PRO A 141 -62.43 -45.77 -9.63
N ASP A 142 -62.95 -45.66 -8.42
CA ASP A 142 -63.36 -44.40 -7.79
C ASP A 142 -62.23 -43.74 -6.97
N ALA A 143 -61.08 -44.41 -6.81
CA ALA A 143 -59.91 -43.88 -6.10
C ALA A 143 -58.85 -43.25 -7.04
N ALA A 144 -59.05 -43.33 -8.37
CA ALA A 144 -58.15 -42.74 -9.37
C ALA A 144 -58.30 -41.21 -9.53
N GLY A 145 -58.93 -40.54 -8.56
CA GLY A 145 -59.39 -39.15 -8.68
C GLY A 145 -58.67 -38.10 -7.84
N ASP A 146 -57.70 -38.42 -6.98
CA ASP A 146 -57.24 -37.41 -5.99
C ASP A 146 -55.75 -37.38 -5.63
N GLU A 147 -54.86 -38.19 -6.22
CA GLU A 147 -53.47 -38.21 -5.75
C GLU A 147 -52.47 -37.83 -6.84
N GLY A 148 -52.09 -36.54 -6.87
CA GLY A 148 -50.88 -36.11 -7.58
C GLY A 148 -50.78 -34.64 -8.01
N GLY A 149 -51.38 -33.69 -7.29
CA GLY A 149 -51.19 -32.26 -7.52
C GLY A 149 -50.62 -31.53 -6.29
N GLU A 150 -49.35 -31.14 -6.39
CA GLU A 150 -48.75 -29.94 -5.78
C GLU A 150 -48.24 -29.98 -4.32
N THR A 151 -46.91 -29.85 -4.19
CA THR A 151 -46.27 -29.14 -3.07
C THR A 151 -45.34 -28.06 -3.64
N GLU A 152 -45.71 -26.79 -3.51
CA GLU A 152 -44.85 -25.61 -3.72
C GLU A 152 -43.96 -25.35 -2.48
N GLY A 153 -42.77 -24.76 -2.73
CA GLY A 153 -42.34 -23.52 -2.06
C GLY A 153 -41.76 -23.57 -0.64
N ASN A 154 -40.43 -23.48 -0.55
CA ASN A 154 -39.70 -22.55 0.34
C ASN A 154 -38.30 -22.24 -0.20
#